data_AF-A0AAD6VEA7-F1
#
_entry.id   AF-A0AAD6VEA7-F1
#
_cell.length_a   1.000
_cell.length_b   1.000
_cell.length_c   1.000
_cell.angle_alpha   90.00
_cell.angle_beta   90.00
_cell.angle_gamma   90.00
#
_symmetry.space_group_name_H-M   'P 1'
#
loop_
_entity.id
_entity.type
_entity.pdbx_description
1 polymer ?
#
loop_
_entity_poly.entity_id
_entity_poly.type
_entity_poly.pdbx_seq_one_letter_code
_entity_poly.pdbx_strand_id
1 'polypeptide(L)'
;DLSGSYKGSGSVTVSPNAATKGTRITGTGTFLPSFGQGSYQVHFCFDTANAFVQAKYHQTTGGSLAYTTLNSTATFTAQIGSNNLAGVLLGYAPATATAKTLGVRMGISWTSTAKACAFAEEEIPDISAFDAIQIAARAKWNEVLGTVQVDSTGVSSDTQQLFWTSLYRTYISPTNITGDNPLWVSTEPYWDSFYCIWCYIREDTRLILLQGPLPRRPPALCDHRPTAQAQVVRALIDIYRHTGWLPDCRMSLDKGFTQGGSNADSLLSDSFVKGIKAGIDWETGYEAMVKDATVEGDFGVQGRGGITSRAKLGFIPVND
;
A
#
# COMPACT_ATOMS: atom_id res chain seq x y z
N ASP A 1 13.77 -3.16 4.72
CA ASP A 1 14.45 -4.45 4.62
C ASP A 1 13.44 -5.47 4.12
N LEU A 2 13.57 -5.87 2.86
CA LEU A 2 12.68 -6.84 2.19
C LEU A 2 13.52 -8.00 1.64
N SER A 3 14.76 -8.15 2.13
CA SER A 3 15.68 -9.18 1.67
C SER A 3 15.06 -10.57 1.93
N GLY A 4 15.00 -11.40 0.89
CA GLY A 4 14.39 -12.74 0.95
C GLY A 4 12.86 -12.83 0.86
N SER A 5 12.14 -11.69 0.75
CA SER A 5 10.68 -11.69 0.57
C SER A 5 10.23 -12.14 -0.82
N TYR A 6 11.01 -11.82 -1.86
CA TYR A 6 10.72 -12.21 -3.23
C TYR A 6 10.86 -13.73 -3.43
N LYS A 7 9.83 -14.37 -3.98
CA LYS A 7 9.74 -15.83 -4.20
C LYS A 7 9.74 -16.22 -5.68
N GLY A 8 10.11 -15.31 -6.57
CA GLY A 8 10.09 -15.60 -8.01
C GLY A 8 8.65 -15.72 -8.52
N SER A 9 8.38 -16.77 -9.30
CA SER A 9 7.05 -17.11 -9.82
C SER A 9 6.39 -15.94 -10.53
N GLY A 10 7.09 -15.38 -11.51
CA GLY A 10 6.61 -14.21 -12.21
C GLY A 10 7.20 -14.07 -13.60
N SER A 11 7.20 -12.85 -14.12
CA SER A 11 7.72 -12.59 -15.46
C SER A 11 8.21 -11.16 -15.59
N VAL A 12 9.11 -10.94 -16.54
CA VAL A 12 9.46 -9.60 -17.03
C VAL A 12 9.36 -9.61 -18.54
N THR A 13 8.63 -8.67 -19.09
CA THR A 13 8.49 -8.45 -20.52
C THR A 13 8.97 -7.04 -20.85
N VAL A 14 9.90 -6.95 -21.80
CA VAL A 14 10.35 -5.70 -22.40
C VAL A 14 9.81 -5.64 -23.82
N SER A 15 9.13 -4.57 -24.17
CA SER A 15 8.51 -4.39 -25.47
C SER A 15 8.66 -2.95 -25.94
N PRO A 16 8.82 -2.70 -27.26
CA PRO A 16 8.67 -1.37 -27.80
C PRO A 16 7.31 -0.79 -27.46
N ASN A 17 7.27 0.45 -26.98
CA ASN A 17 6.04 1.18 -26.70
C ASN A 17 5.75 2.15 -27.85
N ALA A 18 4.83 1.75 -28.73
CA ALA A 18 4.45 2.55 -29.88
C ALA A 18 3.77 3.89 -29.48
N ALA A 19 3.06 3.93 -28.35
CA ALA A 19 2.32 5.11 -27.91
C ALA A 19 3.26 6.23 -27.42
N THR A 20 4.33 5.87 -26.69
CA THR A 20 5.31 6.84 -26.18
C THR A 20 6.56 6.95 -27.04
N LYS A 21 6.64 6.21 -28.16
CA LYS A 21 7.88 6.01 -28.95
C LYS A 21 9.07 5.59 -28.07
N GLY A 22 8.79 4.86 -26.99
CA GLY A 22 9.73 4.47 -25.95
C GLY A 22 9.80 2.95 -25.77
N THR A 23 10.24 2.52 -24.59
CA THR A 23 10.27 1.11 -24.21
C THR A 23 9.39 0.89 -22.98
N ARG A 24 8.53 -0.12 -23.04
CA ARG A 24 7.67 -0.56 -21.93
C ARG A 24 8.20 -1.85 -21.33
N ILE A 25 8.36 -1.84 -20.03
CA ILE A 25 8.71 -3.00 -19.22
C ILE A 25 7.53 -3.31 -18.30
N THR A 26 6.93 -4.48 -18.48
CA THR A 26 5.93 -4.99 -17.56
C THR A 26 6.45 -6.21 -16.85
N GLY A 27 5.96 -6.45 -15.64
CA GLY A 27 6.32 -7.66 -14.96
C GLY A 27 5.42 -7.96 -13.78
N THR A 28 5.62 -9.15 -13.25
CA THR A 28 4.95 -9.64 -12.05
C THR A 28 5.95 -10.38 -11.19
N GLY A 29 5.70 -10.38 -9.89
CA GLY A 29 6.51 -11.07 -8.90
C GLY A 29 5.67 -11.49 -7.71
N THR A 30 5.96 -12.68 -7.18
CA THR A 30 5.37 -13.14 -5.92
C THR A 30 6.29 -12.78 -4.75
N PHE A 31 5.70 -12.25 -3.69
CA PHE A 31 6.39 -11.81 -2.49
C PHE A 31 5.71 -12.41 -1.25
N LEU A 32 6.49 -12.62 -0.19
CA LEU A 32 5.95 -12.87 1.14
C LEU A 32 5.66 -11.56 1.85
N PRO A 33 4.60 -11.50 2.67
CA PRO A 33 4.37 -10.37 3.56
C PRO A 33 5.52 -10.26 4.56
N SER A 34 5.91 -9.03 4.89
CA SER A 34 6.99 -8.79 5.86
C SER A 34 6.61 -9.22 7.28
N PHE A 35 5.31 -9.28 7.58
CA PHE A 35 4.78 -9.61 8.89
C PHE A 35 3.39 -10.26 8.79
N GLY A 36 3.33 -11.47 8.25
CA GLY A 36 2.05 -12.18 8.11
C GLY A 36 2.18 -13.57 7.49
N GLN A 37 1.04 -14.14 7.16
CA GLN A 37 0.93 -15.42 6.48
C GLN A 37 0.33 -15.26 5.10
N GLY A 38 0.90 -15.96 4.13
CA GLY A 38 0.44 -15.94 2.75
C GLY A 38 1.53 -15.50 1.78
N SER A 39 1.09 -15.07 0.62
CA SER A 39 1.94 -14.50 -0.41
C SER A 39 1.07 -13.67 -1.33
N TYR A 40 1.62 -12.57 -1.82
CA TYR A 40 0.93 -11.67 -2.73
C TYR A 40 1.73 -11.49 -4.00
N GLN A 41 1.02 -11.17 -5.08
CA GLN A 41 1.63 -10.77 -6.33
C GLN A 41 1.58 -9.26 -6.49
N VAL A 42 2.67 -8.70 -6.99
CA VAL A 42 2.72 -7.31 -7.42
C VAL A 42 3.06 -7.28 -8.89
N HIS A 43 2.24 -6.56 -9.63
CA HIS A 43 2.43 -6.27 -11.03
C HIS A 43 2.98 -4.85 -11.17
N PHE A 44 3.88 -4.65 -12.12
CA PHE A 44 4.38 -3.32 -12.43
C PHE A 44 4.33 -3.05 -13.92
N CYS A 45 4.26 -1.76 -14.23
CA CYS A 45 4.42 -1.23 -15.57
C CYS A 45 5.38 -0.05 -15.51
N PHE A 46 6.44 -0.11 -16.29
CA PHE A 46 7.49 0.88 -16.34
C PHE A 46 7.68 1.33 -17.77
N ASP A 47 7.56 2.63 -18.02
CA ASP A 47 7.81 3.26 -19.31
C ASP A 47 9.03 4.16 -19.23
N THR A 48 9.84 4.11 -20.27
CA THR A 48 11.05 4.92 -20.42
C THR A 48 11.26 5.31 -21.88
N ALA A 49 12.21 6.20 -22.14
CA ALA A 49 12.67 6.51 -23.49
C ALA A 49 13.18 5.25 -24.22
N ASN A 50 13.39 5.35 -25.53
CA ASN A 50 13.77 4.21 -26.37
C ASN A 50 15.06 3.54 -25.86
N ALA A 51 14.90 2.35 -25.30
CA ALA A 51 15.93 1.52 -24.72
C ALA A 51 16.01 0.19 -25.45
N PHE A 52 17.22 -0.34 -25.60
CA PHE A 52 17.47 -1.71 -26.04
C PHE A 52 17.79 -2.60 -24.83
N VAL A 53 17.46 -3.88 -24.92
CA VAL A 53 17.86 -4.86 -23.91
C VAL A 53 19.32 -5.21 -24.12
N GLN A 54 20.20 -4.74 -23.23
CA GLN A 54 21.62 -5.02 -23.29
C GLN A 54 21.93 -6.43 -22.80
N ALA A 55 21.41 -6.80 -21.62
CA ALA A 55 21.58 -8.13 -21.06
C ALA A 55 20.39 -8.54 -20.21
N LYS A 56 20.14 -9.85 -20.14
CA LYS A 56 19.26 -10.46 -19.14
C LYS A 56 20.09 -11.15 -18.06
N TYR A 57 19.63 -11.04 -16.83
CA TYR A 57 20.20 -11.69 -15.66
C TYR A 57 19.24 -12.73 -15.14
N HIS A 58 19.77 -13.86 -14.68
CA HIS A 58 19.01 -14.89 -14.01
C HIS A 58 19.86 -15.51 -12.90
N GLN A 59 19.20 -15.93 -11.83
CA GLN A 59 19.82 -16.68 -10.76
C GLN A 59 18.85 -17.77 -10.32
N THR A 60 19.29 -19.02 -10.35
CA THR A 60 18.54 -20.15 -9.79
C THR A 60 18.78 -20.26 -8.29
N THR A 61 17.88 -20.91 -7.57
CA THR A 61 18.04 -21.16 -6.13
C THR A 61 19.37 -21.86 -5.84
N GLY A 62 20.23 -21.22 -5.02
CA GLY A 62 21.57 -21.74 -4.69
C GLY A 62 22.62 -21.60 -5.80
N GLY A 63 22.26 -21.04 -6.95
CA GLY A 63 23.17 -20.79 -8.07
C GLY A 63 23.83 -19.41 -8.03
N SER A 64 24.90 -19.24 -8.81
CA SER A 64 25.53 -17.95 -9.06
C SER A 64 24.71 -17.10 -10.04
N LEU A 65 24.82 -15.77 -9.93
CA LEU A 65 24.24 -14.84 -10.90
C LEU A 65 24.84 -15.09 -12.30
N ALA A 66 23.99 -15.40 -13.27
CA ALA A 66 24.37 -15.60 -14.66
C ALA A 66 23.68 -14.57 -15.56
N TYR A 67 24.33 -14.20 -16.67
CA TYR A 67 23.78 -13.24 -17.62
C TYR A 67 23.97 -13.68 -19.07
N THR A 68 23.10 -13.15 -19.94
CA THR A 68 23.19 -13.33 -21.39
C THR A 68 23.04 -11.96 -22.05
N THR A 69 24.04 -11.57 -22.82
CA THR A 69 23.99 -10.36 -23.65
C THR A 69 23.02 -10.58 -24.80
N LEU A 70 22.17 -9.59 -25.07
CA LEU A 70 21.15 -9.64 -26.13
C LEU A 70 21.35 -8.52 -27.16
N ASN A 71 21.61 -7.28 -26.72
CA ASN A 71 21.73 -6.09 -27.56
C ASN A 71 20.60 -5.98 -28.60
N SER A 72 19.34 -6.09 -28.15
CA SER A 72 18.18 -6.16 -29.04
C SER A 72 17.07 -5.19 -28.60
N THR A 73 16.36 -4.63 -29.58
CA THR A 73 15.13 -3.85 -29.39
C THR A 73 13.86 -4.69 -29.58
N ALA A 74 14.00 -5.99 -29.89
CA ALA A 74 12.86 -6.88 -30.05
C ALA A 74 12.15 -7.13 -28.71
N THR A 75 10.86 -7.45 -28.79
CA THR A 75 10.11 -7.88 -27.62
C THR A 75 10.78 -9.09 -26.98
N PHE A 76 11.01 -9.00 -25.68
CA PHE A 76 11.67 -9.99 -24.86
C PHE A 76 10.78 -10.33 -23.67
N THR A 77 10.58 -11.61 -23.39
CA THR A 77 9.89 -12.08 -22.20
C THR A 77 10.75 -13.11 -21.49
N ALA A 78 10.99 -12.92 -20.20
CA ALA A 78 11.56 -13.91 -19.32
C ALA A 78 10.53 -14.36 -18.28
N GLN A 79 10.30 -15.67 -18.24
CA GLN A 79 9.55 -16.31 -17.16
C GLN A 79 10.50 -16.59 -16.00
N ILE A 80 10.04 -16.30 -14.80
CA ILE A 80 10.81 -16.42 -13.56
C ILE A 80 10.20 -17.57 -12.76
N GLY A 81 10.95 -18.66 -12.65
CA GLY A 81 10.54 -19.80 -11.85
C GLY A 81 10.45 -19.47 -10.35
N SER A 82 9.86 -20.39 -9.58
CA SER A 82 9.81 -20.28 -8.12
C SER A 82 11.22 -20.19 -7.53
N ASN A 83 11.43 -19.28 -6.59
CA ASN A 83 12.70 -18.99 -5.91
C ASN A 83 13.88 -18.65 -6.85
N ASN A 84 13.58 -18.24 -8.09
CA ASN A 84 14.58 -17.72 -9.01
C ASN A 84 14.50 -16.19 -9.06
N LEU A 85 15.64 -15.56 -9.35
CA LEU A 85 15.73 -14.13 -9.62
C LEU A 85 15.92 -13.89 -11.11
N ALA A 86 15.35 -12.80 -11.61
CA ALA A 86 15.67 -12.30 -12.94
C ALA A 86 15.80 -10.78 -12.92
N GLY A 87 16.58 -10.26 -13.86
CA GLY A 87 16.77 -8.84 -14.06
C GLY A 87 17.02 -8.54 -15.53
N VAL A 88 16.77 -7.30 -15.92
CA VAL A 88 17.07 -6.83 -17.27
C VAL A 88 17.92 -5.57 -17.17
N LEU A 89 19.02 -5.54 -17.90
CA LEU A 89 19.83 -4.36 -18.10
C LEU A 89 19.41 -3.69 -19.40
N LEU A 90 18.91 -2.46 -19.26
CA LEU A 90 18.53 -1.60 -20.38
C LEU A 90 19.72 -0.74 -20.78
N GLY A 91 20.05 -0.76 -22.07
CA GLY A 91 20.98 0.15 -22.69
C GLY A 91 20.23 1.28 -23.40
N TYR A 92 20.81 2.47 -23.39
CA TYR A 92 20.32 3.63 -24.13
C TYR A 92 21.37 3.99 -25.17
N ALA A 93 20.93 4.47 -26.35
CA ALA A 93 21.86 5.01 -27.32
C ALA A 93 22.65 6.16 -26.67
N PRO A 94 23.94 6.35 -27.04
CA PRO A 94 24.75 7.42 -26.47
C PRO A 94 24.00 8.74 -26.60
N ALA A 95 23.78 9.41 -25.48
CA ALA A 95 23.15 10.71 -25.48
C ALA A 95 23.95 11.62 -26.42
N THR A 96 23.28 12.27 -27.37
CA THR A 96 23.82 13.51 -27.91
C THR A 96 24.09 14.44 -26.73
N ALA A 97 25.16 15.25 -26.80
CA ALA A 97 25.68 16.02 -25.66
C ALA A 97 24.65 16.92 -24.94
N THR A 98 23.44 17.07 -25.48
CA THR A 98 22.34 17.93 -25.04
C THR A 98 21.24 17.22 -24.22
N ALA A 99 21.14 15.88 -24.17
CA ALA A 99 20.08 15.19 -23.42
C ALA A 99 20.64 14.30 -22.29
N LYS A 100 20.84 14.88 -21.10
CA LYS A 100 21.37 14.17 -19.91
C LYS A 100 20.30 13.63 -18.96
N THR A 101 19.03 13.90 -19.22
CA THR A 101 17.91 13.49 -18.35
C THR A 101 17.11 12.39 -19.02
N LEU A 102 16.75 11.38 -18.23
CA LEU A 102 15.91 10.27 -18.66
C LEU A 102 14.61 10.31 -17.85
N GLY A 103 13.51 10.61 -18.53
CA GLY A 103 12.19 10.51 -17.94
C GLY A 103 11.78 9.04 -17.83
N VAL A 104 11.26 8.67 -16.66
CA VAL A 104 10.73 7.33 -16.39
C VAL A 104 9.39 7.46 -15.69
N ARG A 105 8.52 6.50 -15.93
CA ARG A 105 7.21 6.41 -15.29
C ARG A 105 6.98 4.98 -14.84
N MET A 106 6.47 4.80 -13.63
CA MET A 106 6.19 3.49 -13.05
C MET A 106 4.83 3.50 -12.38
N GLY A 107 4.03 2.47 -12.66
CA GLY A 107 2.83 2.13 -11.90
C GLY A 107 2.95 0.73 -11.33
N ILE A 108 2.25 0.51 -10.23
CA ILE A 108 2.12 -0.80 -9.58
C ILE A 108 0.65 -1.17 -9.50
N SER A 109 0.36 -2.48 -9.48
CA SER A 109 -0.96 -2.98 -9.21
C SER A 109 -0.89 -4.34 -8.53
N TRP A 110 -1.81 -4.61 -7.62
CA TRP A 110 -1.99 -5.92 -7.01
C TRP A 110 -2.88 -6.85 -7.86
N THR A 111 -3.56 -6.34 -8.88
CA THR A 111 -4.46 -7.13 -9.72
C THR A 111 -3.83 -7.59 -11.03
N SER A 112 -3.18 -6.68 -11.78
CA SER A 112 -2.63 -7.03 -13.10
C SER A 112 -1.64 -5.99 -13.66
N THR A 113 -0.82 -6.40 -14.62
CA THR A 113 0.07 -5.50 -15.36
C THR A 113 -0.70 -4.47 -16.19
N ALA A 114 -1.88 -4.84 -16.71
CA ALA A 114 -2.74 -3.92 -17.46
C ALA A 114 -3.23 -2.77 -16.58
N LYS A 115 -3.69 -3.07 -15.35
CA LYS A 115 -4.05 -2.03 -14.37
C LYS A 115 -2.84 -1.21 -13.94
N ALA A 116 -1.68 -1.83 -13.71
CA ALA A 116 -0.46 -1.09 -13.39
C ALA A 116 -0.10 -0.07 -14.49
N CYS A 117 -0.26 -0.44 -15.77
CA CYS A 117 -0.04 0.50 -16.88
C CYS A 117 -1.11 1.60 -16.91
N ALA A 118 -2.39 1.26 -16.69
CA ALA A 118 -3.47 2.22 -16.67
C ALA A 118 -3.27 3.29 -15.58
N PHE A 119 -2.93 2.87 -14.35
CA PHE A 119 -2.62 3.82 -13.26
C PHE A 119 -1.42 4.69 -13.58
N ALA A 120 -0.34 4.10 -14.11
CA ALA A 120 0.83 4.86 -14.54
C ALA A 120 0.44 5.94 -15.56
N GLU A 121 -0.28 5.57 -16.61
CA GLU A 121 -0.69 6.45 -17.70
C GLU A 121 -1.69 7.54 -17.26
N GLU A 122 -2.62 7.21 -16.36
CA GLU A 122 -3.62 8.13 -15.84
C GLU A 122 -3.01 9.15 -14.87
N GLU A 123 -2.16 8.71 -13.96
CA GLU A 123 -1.56 9.58 -12.93
C GLU A 123 -0.37 10.38 -13.45
N ILE A 124 0.40 9.83 -14.39
CA ILE A 124 1.58 10.46 -14.98
C ILE A 124 1.46 10.43 -16.51
N PRO A 125 0.56 11.22 -17.12
CA PRO A 125 0.33 11.16 -18.57
C PRO A 125 1.55 11.61 -19.38
N ASP A 126 2.29 12.61 -18.90
CA ASP A 126 3.52 13.13 -19.53
C ASP A 126 4.76 12.77 -18.70
N ILE A 127 5.57 11.86 -19.23
CA ILE A 127 6.82 11.36 -18.60
C ILE A 127 7.88 12.47 -18.49
N SER A 128 7.80 13.52 -19.32
CA SER A 128 8.75 14.64 -19.31
C SER A 128 8.42 15.70 -18.25
N ALA A 129 7.20 15.69 -17.69
CA ALA A 129 6.69 16.72 -16.80
C ALA A 129 7.06 16.53 -15.32
N PHE A 130 8.30 16.12 -15.03
CA PHE A 130 8.75 15.82 -13.66
C PHE A 130 8.55 17.01 -12.70
N ASP A 131 8.95 18.22 -13.11
CA ASP A 131 8.85 19.41 -12.25
C ASP A 131 7.39 19.76 -11.93
N ALA A 132 6.48 19.61 -12.91
CA ALA A 132 5.06 19.84 -12.69
C ALA A 132 4.47 18.84 -11.68
N ILE A 133 4.84 17.57 -11.77
CA ILE A 133 4.44 16.53 -10.82
C ILE A 133 5.00 16.83 -9.43
N GLN A 134 6.26 17.24 -9.33
CA GLN A 134 6.90 17.60 -8.06
C GLN A 134 6.20 18.78 -7.37
N ILE A 135 5.82 19.81 -8.13
CA ILE A 135 5.08 20.97 -7.64
C ILE A 135 3.69 20.55 -7.16
N ALA A 136 2.97 19.74 -7.96
CA ALA A 136 1.65 19.24 -7.61
C ALA A 136 1.68 18.38 -6.33
N ALA A 137 2.65 17.48 -6.20
CA ALA A 137 2.84 16.65 -5.01
C ALA A 137 3.15 17.49 -3.77
N ARG A 138 4.04 18.50 -3.90
CA ARG A 138 4.33 19.44 -2.80
C ARG A 138 3.10 20.23 -2.37
N ALA A 139 2.30 20.70 -3.33
CA ALA A 139 1.06 21.41 -3.04
C ALA A 139 0.07 20.53 -2.27
N LYS A 140 -0.03 19.23 -2.62
CA LYS A 140 -0.87 18.28 -1.88
C LYS A 140 -0.38 18.02 -0.47
N TRP A 141 0.92 17.88 -0.25
CA TRP A 141 1.46 17.76 1.10
C TRP A 141 1.23 19.01 1.94
N ASN A 142 1.40 20.20 1.36
CA ASN A 142 1.11 21.45 2.06
C ASN A 142 -0.38 21.59 2.43
N GLU A 143 -1.29 21.09 1.58
CA GLU A 143 -2.73 21.06 1.86
C GLU A 143 -3.04 20.18 3.08
N VAL A 144 -2.44 18.99 3.16
CA VAL A 144 -2.65 18.05 4.28
C VAL A 144 -1.99 18.55 5.56
N LEU A 145 -0.71 18.92 5.52
CA LEU A 145 0.04 19.36 6.70
C LEU A 145 -0.44 20.73 7.21
N GLY A 146 -0.92 21.59 6.32
CA GLY A 146 -1.47 22.91 6.66
C GLY A 146 -2.80 22.88 7.43
N THR A 147 -3.40 21.70 7.62
CA THR A 147 -4.54 21.52 8.54
C THR A 147 -4.17 21.81 9.99
N VAL A 148 -2.89 21.66 10.34
CA VAL A 148 -2.34 22.00 11.65
C VAL A 148 -1.64 23.35 11.56
N GLN A 149 -1.98 24.27 12.46
CA GLN A 149 -1.33 25.57 12.59
C GLN A 149 -0.55 25.60 13.90
N VAL A 150 0.72 25.97 13.82
CA VAL A 150 1.64 26.00 14.97
C VAL A 150 2.28 27.38 15.06
N ASP A 151 2.25 27.98 16.25
CA ASP A 151 3.08 29.15 16.53
C ASP A 151 4.52 28.70 16.77
N SER A 152 5.42 29.09 15.87
CA SER A 152 6.83 28.72 15.93
C SER A 152 7.71 29.77 16.62
N THR A 153 7.11 30.80 17.25
CA THR A 153 7.85 31.85 17.95
C THR A 153 8.70 31.26 19.08
N GLY A 154 10.02 31.43 18.99
CA GLY A 154 10.98 30.90 19.96
C GLY A 154 11.28 29.40 19.83
N VAL A 155 10.78 28.71 18.80
CA VAL A 155 11.03 27.29 18.56
C VAL A 155 12.17 27.09 17.56
N SER A 156 13.14 26.21 17.87
CA SER A 156 14.28 25.95 16.99
C SER A 156 13.87 25.31 15.64
N SER A 157 14.69 25.49 14.61
CA SER A 157 14.49 24.86 13.30
C SER A 157 14.41 23.34 13.40
N ASP A 158 15.23 22.74 14.26
CA ASP A 158 15.34 21.28 14.42
C ASP A 158 14.06 20.71 15.03
N THR A 159 13.48 21.39 16.02
CA THR A 159 12.20 20.98 16.61
C THR A 159 11.06 21.12 15.60
N GLN A 160 11.05 22.18 14.80
CA GLN A 160 10.06 22.34 13.72
C GLN A 160 10.19 21.23 12.67
N GLN A 161 11.42 20.91 12.25
CA GLN A 161 11.67 19.83 11.30
C GLN A 161 11.23 18.47 11.86
N LEU A 162 11.55 18.18 13.13
CA LEU A 162 11.11 16.95 13.80
C LEU A 162 9.58 16.86 13.84
N PHE A 163 8.90 17.94 14.22
CA PHE A 163 7.44 17.99 14.27
C PHE A 163 6.80 17.68 12.91
N TRP A 164 7.20 18.40 11.86
CA TRP A 164 6.63 18.23 10.51
C TRP A 164 7.00 16.87 9.89
N THR A 165 8.20 16.36 10.17
CA THR A 165 8.61 15.02 9.71
C THR A 165 7.80 13.92 10.40
N SER A 166 7.56 14.05 11.71
CA SER A 166 6.71 13.11 12.45
C SER A 166 5.27 13.16 11.95
N LEU A 167 4.70 14.35 11.76
CA LEU A 167 3.35 14.51 11.22
C LEU A 167 3.23 13.96 9.79
N TYR A 168 4.23 14.15 8.94
CA TYR A 168 4.26 13.53 7.62
C TYR A 168 4.17 12.01 7.71
N ARG A 169 4.89 11.38 8.66
CA ARG A 169 4.90 9.91 8.81
C ARG A 169 3.55 9.33 9.22
N THR A 170 2.74 10.05 9.99
CA THR A 170 1.39 9.60 10.39
C THR A 170 0.40 9.54 9.23
N TYR A 171 0.70 10.16 8.09
CA TYR A 171 -0.15 10.15 6.89
C TYR A 171 0.26 9.11 5.84
N ILE A 172 1.36 8.38 6.06
CA ILE A 172 1.87 7.39 5.08
C ILE A 172 1.09 6.07 5.16
N SER A 173 0.54 5.74 6.33
CA SER A 173 -0.11 4.46 6.61
C SER A 173 -1.41 4.68 7.39
N PRO A 174 -2.47 3.88 7.17
CA PRO A 174 -2.61 2.83 6.16
C PRO A 174 -2.66 3.39 4.72
N THR A 175 -2.52 2.51 3.73
CA THR A 175 -2.56 2.89 2.31
C THR A 175 -3.92 2.60 1.72
N ASN A 176 -4.47 3.54 0.96
CA ASN A 176 -5.69 3.32 0.18
C ASN A 176 -5.35 2.63 -1.14
N ILE A 177 -5.88 1.43 -1.33
CA ILE A 177 -5.72 0.62 -2.56
C ILE A 177 -7.08 0.24 -3.15
N THR A 178 -8.07 1.13 -2.96
CA THR A 178 -9.41 1.00 -3.52
C THR A 178 -9.35 0.88 -5.04
N GLY A 179 -10.12 -0.04 -5.61
CA GLY A 179 -10.11 -0.31 -7.05
C GLY A 179 -9.00 -1.26 -7.51
N ASP A 180 -8.11 -1.68 -6.61
CA ASP A 180 -7.02 -2.61 -6.93
C ASP A 180 -6.86 -3.76 -5.93
N ASN A 181 -7.96 -4.17 -5.31
CA ASN A 181 -8.01 -5.39 -4.50
C ASN A 181 -8.23 -6.63 -5.41
N PRO A 182 -7.31 -7.61 -5.44
CA PRO A 182 -7.49 -8.84 -6.21
C PRO A 182 -8.26 -9.94 -5.44
N LEU A 183 -8.51 -9.76 -4.14
CA LEU A 183 -9.04 -10.84 -3.30
C LEU A 183 -10.55 -11.03 -3.43
N TRP A 184 -11.30 -9.94 -3.58
CA TRP A 184 -12.74 -9.93 -3.76
C TRP A 184 -13.18 -8.65 -4.46
N VAL A 185 -14.39 -8.69 -5.03
CA VAL A 185 -15.02 -7.52 -5.65
C VAL A 185 -15.98 -6.90 -4.65
N SER A 186 -15.72 -5.65 -4.26
CA SER A 186 -16.58 -4.86 -3.38
C SER A 186 -16.69 -3.42 -3.89
N THR A 187 -17.81 -2.77 -3.58
CA THR A 187 -18.00 -1.32 -3.78
C THR A 187 -17.50 -0.49 -2.60
N GLU A 188 -17.08 -1.15 -1.52
CA GLU A 188 -16.49 -0.49 -0.36
C GLU A 188 -15.06 -0.01 -0.66
N PRO A 189 -14.57 1.03 0.05
CA PRO A 189 -13.16 1.38 -0.01
C PRO A 189 -12.33 0.21 0.53
N TYR A 190 -11.13 0.03 -0.05
CA TYR A 190 -10.19 -0.97 0.41
C TYR A 190 -8.89 -0.30 0.85
N TRP A 191 -8.54 -0.52 2.10
CA TRP A 191 -7.33 -0.03 2.74
C TRP A 191 -6.49 -1.21 3.19
N ASP A 192 -5.17 -1.03 3.17
CA ASP A 192 -4.18 -2.05 3.50
C ASP A 192 -3.01 -1.42 4.25
N SER A 193 -1.97 -2.20 4.55
CA SER A 193 -0.82 -1.78 5.35
C SER A 193 -1.18 -1.40 6.78
N PHE A 194 -2.18 -2.08 7.36
CA PHE A 194 -2.43 -2.07 8.80
C PHE A 194 -1.31 -2.83 9.52
N TYR A 195 -0.18 -2.16 9.77
CA TYR A 195 0.93 -2.67 10.60
C TYR A 195 0.57 -2.70 12.09
N CYS A 196 -0.47 -3.47 12.38
CA CYS A 196 -1.16 -3.58 13.65
C CYS A 196 -1.92 -2.32 14.04
N ILE A 197 -3.24 -2.45 14.11
CA ILE A 197 -4.17 -1.35 14.39
C ILE A 197 -3.90 -0.75 15.78
N TRP A 198 -3.32 -1.50 16.71
CA TRP A 198 -2.81 -0.97 17.97
C TRP A 198 -1.84 0.21 17.80
N CYS A 199 -0.90 0.11 16.85
CA CYS A 199 0.05 1.18 16.55
C CYS A 199 -0.70 2.37 15.94
N TYR A 200 -1.58 2.08 14.99
CA TYR A 200 -2.41 3.07 14.29
C TYR A 200 -3.28 3.90 15.25
N ILE A 201 -3.93 3.27 16.24
CA ILE A 201 -4.77 3.99 17.22
C ILE A 201 -3.95 4.87 18.16
N ARG A 202 -2.70 4.49 18.44
CA ARG A 202 -1.82 5.24 19.35
C ARG A 202 -1.16 6.43 18.67
N GLU A 203 -0.86 6.31 17.38
CA GLU A 203 -0.08 7.29 16.62
C GLU A 203 -0.94 8.16 15.68
N ASP A 204 -1.94 7.58 14.99
CA ASP A 204 -2.50 8.16 13.75
C ASP A 204 -3.99 8.54 13.82
N THR A 205 -4.82 7.81 14.58
CA THR A 205 -6.28 8.07 14.65
C THR A 205 -6.64 9.41 15.27
N ARG A 206 -5.69 10.08 15.94
CA ARG A 206 -5.89 11.41 16.50
C ARG A 206 -5.78 12.52 15.45
N LEU A 207 -5.11 12.27 14.32
CA LEU A 207 -4.79 13.29 13.32
C LEU A 207 -5.50 13.07 11.98
N ILE A 208 -5.82 11.83 11.61
CA ILE A 208 -6.61 11.55 10.39
C ILE A 208 -8.05 12.08 10.49
N LEU A 209 -8.56 12.30 11.71
CA LEU A 209 -9.83 13.01 11.96
C LEU A 209 -9.82 14.46 11.49
N LEU A 210 -8.64 15.06 11.31
CA LEU A 210 -8.48 16.44 10.82
C LEU A 210 -8.51 16.52 9.29
N GLN A 211 -8.58 15.39 8.57
CA GLN A 211 -8.89 15.38 7.15
C GLN A 211 -10.39 15.67 6.94
N GLY A 212 -10.79 16.91 7.20
CA GLY A 212 -12.06 17.46 6.74
C GLY A 212 -12.10 17.55 5.21
N PRO A 213 -13.28 17.81 4.61
CA PRO A 213 -13.41 17.96 3.16
C PRO A 213 -12.48 19.06 2.66
N LEU A 214 -11.56 18.69 1.76
CA LEU A 214 -10.56 19.57 1.16
C LEU A 214 -11.23 20.83 0.55
N PRO A 215 -10.85 22.06 0.98
CA PRO A 215 -11.64 23.28 0.75
C PRO A 215 -11.54 23.89 -0.67
N ARG A 216 -11.19 23.13 -1.71
CA ARG A 216 -10.99 23.70 -3.08
C ARG A 216 -11.64 22.93 -4.23
N ARG A 217 -12.82 22.36 -4.02
CA ARG A 217 -13.74 22.04 -5.13
C ARG A 217 -15.12 22.67 -4.88
N PRO A 218 -15.86 23.05 -5.95
CA PRO A 218 -17.08 23.82 -5.83
C PRO A 218 -18.11 23.15 -4.88
N PRO A 219 -18.88 23.96 -4.13
CA PRO A 219 -19.70 23.52 -2.99
C PRO A 219 -20.82 22.52 -3.32
N ALA A 220 -21.03 22.15 -4.58
CA ALA A 220 -22.00 21.14 -4.99
C ALA A 220 -21.48 19.68 -4.89
N LEU A 221 -20.19 19.46 -4.55
CA LEU A 221 -19.57 18.11 -4.48
C LEU A 221 -18.93 17.78 -3.12
N CYS A 222 -19.04 18.65 -2.12
CA CYS A 222 -18.24 18.59 -0.88
C CYS A 222 -19.00 18.10 0.37
N ASP A 223 -20.28 17.77 0.29
CA ASP A 223 -21.07 17.36 1.46
C ASP A 223 -20.92 15.86 1.83
N HIS A 224 -20.36 15.02 0.96
CA HIS A 224 -20.49 13.55 1.10
C HIS A 224 -19.19 12.75 0.88
N ARG A 225 -18.02 13.34 1.09
CA ARG A 225 -16.78 12.54 1.15
C ARG A 225 -16.61 11.99 2.58
N PRO A 226 -16.67 10.66 2.81
CA PRO A 226 -16.34 10.10 4.11
C PRO A 226 -14.93 10.56 4.49
N THR A 227 -14.73 10.99 5.75
CA THR A 227 -13.38 11.19 6.29
C THR A 227 -12.55 9.94 6.02
N ALA A 228 -11.24 10.06 5.82
CA ALA A 228 -10.40 8.87 5.59
C ALA A 228 -10.60 7.81 6.69
N GLN A 229 -10.84 8.25 7.93
CA GLN A 229 -11.26 7.41 9.04
C GLN A 229 -12.54 6.60 8.75
N ALA A 230 -13.59 7.20 8.20
CA ALA A 230 -14.80 6.48 7.82
C ALA A 230 -14.55 5.46 6.71
N GLN A 231 -13.66 5.77 5.75
CA GLN A 231 -13.26 4.81 4.72
C GLN A 231 -12.49 3.63 5.31
N VAL A 232 -11.58 3.88 6.26
CA VAL A 232 -10.85 2.83 6.98
C VAL A 232 -11.81 1.93 7.75
N VAL A 233 -12.77 2.48 8.50
CA VAL A 233 -13.77 1.69 9.23
C VAL A 233 -14.62 0.84 8.28
N ARG A 234 -15.07 1.41 7.16
CA ARG A 234 -15.80 0.66 6.12
C ARG A 234 -14.95 -0.46 5.51
N ALA A 235 -13.67 -0.21 5.25
CA ALA A 235 -12.75 -1.21 4.74
C ALA A 235 -12.56 -2.36 5.73
N LEU A 236 -12.46 -2.09 7.03
CA LEU A 236 -12.34 -3.12 8.06
C LEU A 236 -13.60 -3.98 8.16
N ILE A 237 -14.77 -3.35 8.08
CA ILE A 237 -16.05 -4.06 8.05
C ILE A 237 -16.15 -4.92 6.78
N ASP A 238 -15.71 -4.42 5.62
CA ASP A 238 -15.66 -5.19 4.38
C ASP A 238 -14.71 -6.39 4.47
N ILE A 239 -13.52 -6.20 5.07
CA ILE A 239 -12.59 -7.30 5.37
C ILE A 239 -13.26 -8.33 6.29
N TYR A 240 -13.99 -7.89 7.32
CA TYR A 240 -14.74 -8.79 8.19
C TYR A 240 -15.78 -9.61 7.41
N ARG A 241 -16.56 -8.97 6.52
CA ARG A 241 -17.56 -9.66 5.68
C ARG A 241 -16.93 -10.76 4.83
N HIS A 242 -15.73 -10.55 4.30
CA HIS A 242 -15.08 -11.50 3.39
C HIS A 242 -14.17 -12.52 4.07
N THR A 243 -13.57 -12.18 5.22
CA THR A 243 -12.60 -13.04 5.92
C THR A 243 -13.13 -13.64 7.22
N GLY A 244 -14.26 -13.13 7.70
CA GLY A 244 -14.95 -13.55 8.91
C GLY A 244 -14.41 -12.95 10.21
N TRP A 245 -13.33 -12.18 10.18
CA TRP A 245 -12.70 -11.59 11.37
C TRP A 245 -12.24 -10.16 11.09
N LEU A 246 -12.27 -9.31 12.10
CA LEU A 246 -11.56 -8.04 12.01
C LEU A 246 -10.06 -8.34 12.09
N PRO A 247 -9.24 -7.75 11.22
CA PRO A 247 -7.79 -7.91 11.32
C PRO A 247 -7.28 -7.05 12.48
N ASP A 248 -6.33 -7.59 13.27
CA ASP A 248 -5.48 -6.71 14.08
C ASP A 248 -4.37 -6.12 13.21
N CYS A 249 -3.70 -6.99 12.44
CA CYS A 249 -2.68 -6.61 11.48
C CYS A 249 -3.04 -7.18 10.10
N ARG A 250 -2.82 -6.41 9.05
CA ARG A 250 -3.08 -6.79 7.65
C ARG A 250 -2.20 -5.95 6.73
N MET A 251 -1.36 -6.59 5.94
CA MET A 251 -0.45 -5.91 5.02
C MET A 251 -0.26 -6.74 3.77
N SER A 252 -0.14 -6.05 2.63
CA SER A 252 0.09 -6.67 1.34
C SER A 252 -0.97 -7.74 1.03
N LEU A 253 -2.24 -7.43 1.31
CA LEU A 253 -3.42 -8.29 1.10
C LEU A 253 -3.53 -9.51 2.01
N ASP A 254 -2.48 -9.82 2.76
CA ASP A 254 -2.37 -11.01 3.58
C ASP A 254 -2.82 -10.77 5.03
N LYS A 255 -3.11 -11.85 5.75
CA LYS A 255 -3.37 -11.79 7.19
C LYS A 255 -2.05 -11.51 7.90
N GLY A 256 -1.99 -10.42 8.67
CA GLY A 256 -0.82 -10.10 9.48
C GLY A 256 -0.81 -10.88 10.78
N PHE A 257 0.37 -11.08 11.36
CA PHE A 257 0.46 -11.65 12.71
C PHE A 257 -0.10 -10.65 13.73
N THR A 258 -0.92 -11.07 14.69
CA THR A 258 -1.35 -10.16 15.77
C THR A 258 -0.23 -9.99 16.80
N GLN A 259 -0.08 -8.78 17.34
CA GLN A 259 0.81 -8.50 18.47
C GLN A 259 0.09 -8.61 19.83
N GLY A 260 -1.17 -9.04 19.80
CA GLY A 260 -2.01 -9.25 20.96
C GLY A 260 -3.31 -8.46 20.88
N GLY A 261 -4.41 -9.14 21.22
CA GLY A 261 -5.75 -8.58 21.24
C GLY A 261 -6.36 -8.39 19.85
N SER A 262 -7.48 -7.66 19.82
CA SER A 262 -8.24 -7.31 18.63
C SER A 262 -8.46 -5.79 18.59
N ASN A 263 -7.47 -5.05 18.10
CA ASN A 263 -7.46 -3.59 18.26
C ASN A 263 -8.37 -2.87 17.25
N ALA A 264 -8.85 -3.55 16.21
CA ALA A 264 -9.92 -3.06 15.35
C ALA A 264 -11.16 -2.64 16.17
N ASP A 265 -11.48 -3.37 17.25
CA ASP A 265 -12.58 -3.04 18.15
C ASP A 265 -12.44 -1.64 18.75
N SER A 266 -11.21 -1.28 19.14
CA SER A 266 -10.91 0.03 19.72
C SER A 266 -11.06 1.13 18.67
N LEU A 267 -10.66 0.87 17.42
CA LEU A 267 -10.80 1.81 16.31
C LEU A 267 -12.27 2.08 15.97
N LEU A 268 -13.06 1.01 15.87
CA LEU A 268 -14.51 1.09 15.61
C LEU A 268 -15.21 1.84 16.73
N SER A 269 -14.92 1.49 17.99
CA SER A 269 -15.49 2.15 19.17
C SER A 269 -15.18 3.65 19.23
N ASP A 270 -13.90 4.02 19.03
CA ASP A 270 -13.45 5.42 19.02
C ASP A 270 -14.15 6.22 17.92
N SER A 271 -14.25 5.63 16.72
CA SER A 271 -14.93 6.25 15.58
C SER A 271 -16.44 6.43 15.82
N PHE A 272 -17.09 5.47 16.48
CA PHE A 272 -18.51 5.54 16.84
C PHE A 272 -18.79 6.64 17.86
N VAL A 273 -18.01 6.68 18.96
CA VAL A 273 -18.17 7.69 20.02
C VAL A 273 -17.89 9.10 19.51
N LYS A 274 -16.97 9.25 18.54
CA LYS A 274 -16.71 10.53 17.84
C LYS A 274 -17.80 10.92 16.84
N GLY A 275 -18.83 10.09 16.65
CA GLY A 275 -19.99 10.41 15.82
C GLY A 275 -19.72 10.34 14.32
N ILE A 276 -18.71 9.58 13.88
CA ILE A 276 -18.42 9.38 12.46
C ILE A 276 -19.49 8.46 11.88
N LYS A 277 -20.20 8.89 10.82
CA LYS A 277 -21.37 8.13 10.31
C LYS A 277 -21.37 7.90 8.80
N ALA A 278 -20.34 8.35 8.09
CA ALA A 278 -20.34 8.49 6.62
C ALA A 278 -20.44 7.15 5.84
N GLY A 279 -21.63 6.56 5.83
CA GLY A 279 -21.94 5.27 5.21
C GLY A 279 -21.39 4.06 5.97
N ILE A 280 -21.12 4.19 7.27
CA ILE A 280 -20.62 3.07 8.08
C ILE A 280 -21.78 2.19 8.52
N ASP A 281 -21.69 0.90 8.21
CA ASP A 281 -22.59 -0.13 8.71
C ASP A 281 -22.19 -0.54 10.13
N TRP A 282 -22.70 0.23 11.10
CA TRP A 282 -22.41 0.00 12.51
C TRP A 282 -23.01 -1.31 13.06
N GLU A 283 -24.04 -1.87 12.42
CA GLU A 283 -24.62 -3.14 12.84
C GLU A 283 -23.64 -4.29 12.57
N THR A 284 -23.13 -4.39 11.34
CA THR A 284 -22.07 -5.36 11.01
C THR A 284 -20.79 -5.09 11.80
N GLY A 285 -20.43 -3.81 12.00
CA GLY A 285 -19.29 -3.45 12.85
C GLY A 285 -19.42 -3.95 14.28
N TYR A 286 -20.61 -3.82 14.88
CA TYR A 286 -20.88 -4.32 16.23
C TYR A 286 -20.90 -5.86 16.29
N GLU A 287 -21.50 -6.52 15.30
CA GLU A 287 -21.46 -7.98 15.16
C GLU A 287 -20.01 -8.50 15.16
N ALA A 288 -19.15 -7.84 14.38
CA ALA A 288 -17.74 -8.18 14.29
C ALA A 288 -17.02 -8.05 15.65
N MET A 289 -17.24 -6.96 16.37
CA MET A 289 -16.67 -6.75 17.71
C MET A 289 -17.17 -7.78 18.74
N VAL A 290 -18.45 -8.16 18.67
CA VAL A 290 -19.01 -9.21 19.55
C VAL A 290 -18.35 -10.54 19.25
N LYS A 291 -18.14 -10.87 17.97
CA LYS A 291 -17.43 -12.09 17.58
C LYS A 291 -16.00 -12.12 18.13
N ASP A 292 -15.23 -11.05 17.94
CA ASP A 292 -13.87 -10.91 18.48
C ASP A 292 -13.82 -11.09 20.00
N ALA A 293 -14.87 -10.68 20.71
CA ALA A 293 -14.97 -10.78 22.15
C ALA A 293 -15.44 -12.13 22.69
N THR A 294 -16.12 -12.95 21.88
CA THR A 294 -16.86 -14.14 22.36
C THR A 294 -16.47 -15.44 21.67
N VAL A 295 -15.82 -15.39 20.51
CA VAL A 295 -15.39 -16.56 19.75
C VAL A 295 -13.86 -16.57 19.70
N GLU A 296 -13.24 -17.70 20.03
CA GLU A 296 -11.80 -17.85 19.92
C GLU A 296 -11.38 -17.96 18.45
N GLY A 297 -10.46 -17.09 18.05
CA GLY A 297 -9.85 -17.10 16.71
C GLY A 297 -8.53 -17.85 16.68
N ASP A 298 -7.93 -17.93 15.50
CA ASP A 298 -6.52 -18.30 15.37
C ASP A 298 -5.68 -17.11 15.85
N PHE A 299 -5.33 -17.11 17.13
CA PHE A 299 -4.62 -16.02 17.80
C PHE A 299 -3.27 -15.68 17.14
N GLY A 300 -2.75 -16.48 16.22
CA GLY A 300 -1.60 -16.05 15.43
C GLY A 300 -1.91 -14.85 14.51
N VAL A 301 -3.15 -14.72 14.03
CA VAL A 301 -3.51 -13.77 12.96
C VAL A 301 -4.90 -13.13 13.09
N GLN A 302 -5.78 -13.62 13.97
CA GLN A 302 -7.16 -13.11 14.10
C GLN A 302 -7.83 -13.49 15.44
N GLY A 303 -8.82 -12.68 15.84
CA GLY A 303 -9.58 -12.90 17.08
C GLY A 303 -8.73 -12.81 18.35
N ARG A 304 -9.28 -13.30 19.47
CA ARG A 304 -8.59 -13.29 20.77
C ARG A 304 -8.31 -14.72 21.23
N GLY A 305 -7.10 -14.96 21.72
CA GLY A 305 -6.73 -16.21 22.42
C GLY A 305 -7.12 -16.16 23.89
N GLY A 306 -7.35 -17.32 24.49
CA GLY A 306 -7.61 -17.47 25.93
C GLY A 306 -8.93 -16.83 26.40
N ILE A 307 -9.94 -16.72 25.53
CA ILE A 307 -11.26 -16.16 25.92
C ILE A 307 -11.90 -17.03 26.99
N THR A 308 -11.83 -18.35 26.83
CA THR A 308 -12.40 -19.32 27.77
C THR A 308 -11.76 -19.19 29.16
N SER A 309 -10.43 -19.16 29.20
CA SER A 309 -9.67 -19.03 30.44
C SER A 309 -9.87 -17.66 31.08
N ARG A 310 -9.88 -16.57 30.30
CA ARG A 310 -10.21 -15.23 30.79
C ARG A 310 -11.62 -15.16 31.37
N ALA A 311 -12.61 -15.75 30.72
CA ALA A 311 -13.99 -15.76 31.20
C ALA A 311 -14.14 -16.52 32.52
N LYS A 312 -13.40 -17.63 32.70
CA LYS A 312 -13.44 -18.45 33.91
C LYS A 312 -12.62 -17.87 35.08
N LEU A 313 -11.46 -17.30 34.80
CA LEU A 313 -10.45 -16.94 35.80
C LEU A 313 -10.30 -15.42 36.01
N GLY A 314 -10.82 -14.60 35.10
CA GLY A 314 -10.62 -13.15 35.07
C GLY A 314 -9.30 -12.69 34.45
N PHE A 315 -8.43 -13.62 34.04
CA PHE A 315 -7.14 -13.37 33.37
C PHE A 315 -6.75 -14.56 32.48
N ILE A 316 -5.74 -14.39 31.63
CA ILE A 316 -5.18 -15.46 30.79
C ILE A 316 -3.91 -16.01 31.48
N PRO A 317 -3.86 -17.29 31.88
CA PRO A 317 -2.67 -17.90 32.44
C PRO A 317 -1.50 -17.93 31.45
N VAL A 318 -0.25 -17.90 31.94
CA VAL A 318 0.95 -17.95 31.07
C VAL A 318 1.07 -19.28 30.31
N ASN A 319 0.54 -20.37 30.88
CA ASN A 319 0.59 -21.73 30.32
C ASN A 319 -0.82 -22.21 29.95
N ASP A 320 -1.64 -21.34 29.35
CA ASP A 320 -2.96 -21.68 28.81
C ASP A 320 -2.85 -22.63 27.59
#